data_AF-A0A5Q4EUW1-F1
#
_entry.id   AF-A0A5Q4EUW1-F1
#
_cell.length_a   1.000
_cell.length_b   1.000
_cell.length_c   1.000
_cell.angle_alpha   90.00
_cell.angle_beta   90.00
_cell.angle_gamma   90.00
#
_symmetry.space_group_name_H-M   'P 1'
#
loop_
_entity.id
_entity.type
_entity.pdbx_description
1 polymer ?
#
loop_
_entity_poly.entity_id
_entity_poly.type
_entity_poly.pdbx_seq_one_letter_code
_entity_poly.pdbx_strand_id
1 'polypeptide(L)'
;MKSCALCGGDVENTPRLKDSKGRYMHRACYERAMAAKSSGAGIASGSGAAAASGADAGILPIQPSDRERARACPSCNAMMEGLARLCIACGYNLDTGRRAETMVNASGAAVDVTDDSRRQSWAGAMRKDVFNAIVIFVVTMIGALVVLEGTEGTDGVITYLVIVPLEIGLTIAAIFICALMWLSPGRPWLLTSLRLAAVVSTVSLAQILIGLALPSFFFIALASLVLQAALLAWALEIEFGEAILVAIITIIIKIILAITLASLVLSRF
;
A
#
# COMPACT_ATOMS: atom_id res chain seq x y z
N MET A 1 43.61 -14.69 15.75
CA MET A 1 42.60 -15.25 16.67
C MET A 1 41.25 -14.64 16.39
N LYS A 2 40.26 -15.46 16.06
CA LYS A 2 38.87 -15.01 15.88
C LYS A 2 38.13 -15.35 17.17
N SER A 3 37.55 -14.37 17.85
CA SER A 3 36.77 -14.59 19.07
C SER A 3 35.29 -14.72 18.77
N CYS A 4 34.60 -15.51 19.58
CA CYS A 4 33.15 -15.64 19.56
C CYS A 4 32.49 -14.33 20.01
N ALA A 5 31.59 -13.79 19.21
CA ALA A 5 30.90 -12.53 19.51
C ALA A 5 29.94 -12.59 20.72
N LEU A 6 29.64 -13.78 21.24
CA LEU A 6 28.72 -13.99 22.37
C LEU A 6 29.46 -14.23 23.70
N CYS A 7 30.51 -15.07 23.70
CA CYS A 7 31.23 -15.43 24.93
C CYS A 7 32.68 -14.94 24.98
N GLY A 8 33.22 -14.37 23.89
CA GLY A 8 34.61 -13.91 23.80
C GLY A 8 35.67 -15.00 23.62
N GLY A 9 35.33 -16.28 23.76
CA GLY A 9 36.27 -17.39 23.61
C GLY A 9 36.74 -17.63 22.16
N ASP A 10 37.86 -18.33 22.00
CA ASP A 10 38.45 -18.62 20.69
C ASP A 10 37.59 -19.64 19.88
N VAL A 11 37.41 -19.38 18.58
CA VAL A 11 36.62 -20.21 17.66
C VAL A 11 37.47 -21.03 16.68
N GLU A 12 38.79 -21.09 16.86
CA GLU A 12 39.72 -21.69 15.88
C GLU A 12 39.53 -23.22 15.75
N ASN A 13 39.23 -23.92 16.85
CA ASN A 13 39.11 -25.40 16.92
C ASN A 13 37.68 -25.92 17.20
N THR A 14 36.65 -25.11 16.97
CA THR A 14 35.26 -25.47 17.29
C THR A 14 34.32 -25.13 16.14
N PRO A 15 33.18 -25.84 15.99
CA PRO A 15 32.20 -25.55 14.95
C PRO A 15 31.66 -24.12 15.11
N ARG A 16 31.90 -23.28 14.09
CA ARG A 16 31.62 -21.85 14.07
C ARG A 16 30.54 -21.49 13.05
N LEU A 17 29.67 -20.55 13.41
CA LEU A 17 28.75 -19.88 12.48
C LEU A 17 29.17 -18.42 12.30
N LYS A 18 28.88 -17.86 11.12
CA LYS A 18 29.14 -16.47 10.78
C LYS A 18 27.80 -15.73 10.64
N ASP A 19 27.64 -14.61 11.35
CA ASP A 19 26.42 -13.79 11.24
C ASP A 19 26.43 -12.92 9.97
N SER A 20 25.30 -12.27 9.67
CA SER A 20 25.17 -11.34 8.52
C SER A 20 26.08 -10.11 8.62
N LYS A 21 26.63 -9.81 9.80
CA LYS A 21 27.60 -8.75 10.04
C LYS A 21 29.06 -9.25 9.98
N GLY A 22 29.25 -10.52 9.60
CA GLY A 22 30.55 -11.15 9.44
C GLY A 22 31.26 -11.58 10.72
N ARG A 23 30.57 -11.55 11.88
CA ARG A 23 31.11 -11.96 13.19
C ARG A 23 30.99 -13.47 13.38
N TYR A 24 31.97 -14.07 14.04
CA TYR A 24 32.00 -15.51 14.32
C TYR A 24 31.41 -15.83 15.69
N MET A 25 30.75 -16.97 15.81
CA MET A 25 30.19 -17.46 17.06
C MET A 25 30.24 -18.99 17.13
N HIS A 26 30.48 -19.54 18.32
CA HIS A 26 30.34 -20.98 18.55
C HIS A 26 28.90 -21.42 18.27
N ARG A 27 28.73 -22.59 17.66
CA ARG A 27 27.40 -23.17 17.43
C ARG A 27 26.57 -23.27 18.71
N ALA A 28 27.18 -23.73 19.80
CA ALA A 28 26.53 -23.82 21.10
C ALA A 28 26.08 -22.45 21.65
N CYS A 29 26.85 -21.37 21.42
CA CYS A 29 26.46 -20.03 21.86
C CYS A 29 25.28 -19.48 21.03
N TYR A 30 25.28 -19.73 19.72
CA TYR A 30 24.17 -19.33 18.84
C TYR A 30 22.87 -20.03 19.21
N GLU A 31 22.90 -21.35 19.45
CA GLU A 31 21.74 -22.14 19.83
C GLU A 31 21.15 -21.68 21.17
N ARG A 32 22.00 -21.39 22.19
CA ARG A 32 21.53 -20.80 23.45
C ARG A 32 20.89 -19.42 23.28
N ALA A 33 21.45 -18.57 22.42
CA ALA A 33 20.90 -17.24 22.17
C ALA A 33 19.53 -17.30 21.45
N MET A 34 19.34 -18.26 20.53
CA MET A 34 18.07 -18.48 19.84
C MET A 34 17.03 -19.14 20.76
N ALA A 35 17.46 -20.07 21.62
CA ALA A 35 16.61 -20.66 22.65
C ALA A 35 16.09 -19.57 23.61
N ALA A 36 16.95 -18.65 24.08
CA ALA A 36 16.55 -17.56 24.95
C ALA A 36 15.54 -16.59 24.30
N LYS A 37 15.65 -16.34 22.99
CA LYS A 37 14.70 -15.49 22.25
C LYS A 37 13.35 -16.16 22.02
N SER A 38 13.34 -17.47 21.76
CA SER A 38 12.11 -18.23 21.53
C SER A 38 11.37 -18.55 22.82
N SER A 39 12.08 -18.65 23.96
CA SER A 39 11.45 -18.90 25.27
C SER A 39 10.69 -17.72 25.84
N GLY A 40 10.68 -16.55 25.17
CA GLY A 40 9.69 -15.49 25.43
C GLY A 40 9.50 -15.14 26.91
N ALA A 41 10.56 -15.20 27.72
CA ALA A 41 10.53 -14.72 29.09
C ALA A 41 10.47 -13.20 29.00
N GLY A 42 9.24 -12.70 28.81
CA GLY A 42 8.91 -11.30 28.85
C GLY A 42 9.47 -10.74 30.14
N ILE A 43 10.46 -9.86 29.99
CA ILE A 43 10.85 -8.95 31.05
C ILE A 43 9.61 -8.10 31.28
N ALA A 44 8.87 -8.45 32.35
CA ALA A 44 7.80 -7.65 32.89
C ALA A 44 8.39 -6.28 33.26
N SER A 45 8.23 -5.32 32.34
CA SER A 45 8.56 -3.92 32.58
C SER A 45 7.45 -3.32 33.43
N GLY A 46 7.85 -2.57 34.45
CA GLY A 46 7.07 -2.29 35.64
C GLY A 46 5.77 -1.51 35.39
N SER A 47 4.73 -1.99 36.07
CA SER A 47 3.76 -1.23 36.87
C SER A 47 3.85 0.31 36.80
N GLY A 48 2.98 0.91 35.98
CA GLY A 48 2.50 2.28 36.16
C GLY A 48 0.98 2.25 36.30
N ALA A 49 0.48 2.22 37.53
CA ALA A 49 -0.94 2.32 37.84
C ALA A 49 -1.40 3.78 37.71
N ALA A 50 -2.29 4.06 36.75
CA ALA A 50 -3.10 5.27 36.74
C ALA A 50 -4.57 4.85 36.69
N ALA A 51 -5.25 5.10 37.81
CA ALA A 51 -6.67 4.86 37.99
C ALA A 51 -7.47 5.89 37.18
N ALA A 52 -8.36 5.42 36.30
CA ALA A 52 -9.48 6.20 35.80
C ALA A 52 -10.76 5.41 36.10
N SER A 53 -11.51 5.94 37.05
CA SER A 53 -12.88 5.55 37.37
C SER A 53 -13.82 6.35 36.49
N GLY A 54 -14.87 5.70 35.99
CA GLY A 54 -15.89 6.37 35.16
C GLY A 54 -16.76 5.36 34.44
N ALA A 55 -17.70 4.77 35.18
CA ALA A 55 -18.70 3.86 34.67
C ALA A 55 -19.67 4.58 33.73
N ASP A 56 -19.93 4.00 32.55
CA ASP A 56 -21.27 4.05 31.96
C ASP A 56 -21.53 2.76 31.16
N ALA A 57 -22.35 1.89 31.75
CA ALA A 57 -22.63 0.55 31.28
C ALA A 57 -23.81 0.58 30.29
N GLY A 58 -23.55 1.07 29.08
CA GLY A 58 -24.39 0.83 27.92
C GLY A 58 -23.93 -0.46 27.22
N ILE A 59 -24.53 -1.60 27.57
CA ILE A 59 -24.32 -2.86 26.86
C ILE A 59 -24.91 -2.70 25.45
N LEU A 60 -24.08 -2.35 24.47
CA LEU A 60 -24.42 -2.59 23.07
C LEU A 60 -24.49 -4.10 22.86
N PRO A 61 -25.60 -4.67 22.36
CA PRO A 61 -25.61 -6.04 21.90
C PRO A 61 -24.72 -6.11 20.66
N ILE A 62 -23.46 -6.51 20.85
CA ILE A 62 -22.61 -6.97 19.77
C ILE A 62 -23.28 -8.24 19.28
N GLN A 63 -24.12 -8.14 18.24
CA GLN A 63 -24.46 -9.30 17.44
C GLN A 63 -23.13 -9.92 17.02
N PRO A 64 -22.87 -11.21 17.29
CA PRO A 64 -21.68 -11.88 16.82
C PRO A 64 -21.77 -11.93 15.30
N SER A 65 -21.32 -10.87 14.65
CA SER A 65 -21.00 -10.88 13.22
C SER A 65 -20.09 -12.08 12.99
N ASP A 66 -20.20 -12.74 11.84
CA ASP A 66 -19.61 -14.04 11.48
C ASP A 66 -18.07 -14.17 11.58
N ARG A 67 -17.40 -13.28 12.31
CA ARG A 67 -15.96 -13.23 12.59
C ARG A 67 -15.43 -14.26 13.58
N GLU A 68 -16.26 -14.97 14.36
CA GLU A 68 -15.74 -15.71 15.53
C GLU A 68 -16.22 -17.15 15.67
N ARG A 69 -16.33 -17.89 14.56
CA ARG A 69 -16.20 -19.35 14.68
C ARG A 69 -14.72 -19.69 14.67
N ALA A 70 -14.08 -19.52 15.83
CA ALA A 70 -12.80 -20.14 16.09
C ALA A 70 -12.96 -21.64 15.81
N ARG A 71 -12.13 -22.17 14.93
CA ARG A 71 -12.20 -23.58 14.49
C ARG A 71 -11.01 -24.30 15.08
N ALA A 72 -11.22 -25.48 15.61
CA ALA A 72 -10.11 -26.31 16.03
C ALA A 72 -9.41 -26.91 14.80
N CYS A 73 -8.09 -26.89 14.80
CA CYS A 73 -7.29 -27.53 13.76
C CYS A 73 -7.54 -29.06 13.77
N PRO A 74 -7.88 -29.70 12.63
CA PRO A 74 -8.20 -31.14 12.61
C PRO A 74 -6.98 -32.03 12.90
N SER A 75 -5.76 -31.50 12.86
CA SER A 75 -4.52 -32.25 13.05
C SER A 75 -3.93 -32.17 14.46
N CYS A 76 -4.08 -31.03 15.15
CA CYS A 76 -3.53 -30.84 16.51
C CYS A 76 -4.54 -30.27 17.52
N ASN A 77 -5.78 -30.02 17.09
CA ASN A 77 -6.86 -29.44 17.88
C ASN A 77 -6.61 -28.03 18.44
N ALA A 78 -5.55 -27.33 18.00
CA ALA A 78 -5.31 -25.95 18.37
C ALA A 78 -6.40 -25.03 17.82
N MET A 79 -6.84 -24.06 18.64
CA MET A 79 -7.78 -23.02 18.22
C MET A 79 -7.14 -22.13 17.14
N MET A 80 -7.86 -21.91 16.04
CA MET A 80 -7.45 -21.04 14.95
C MET A 80 -8.43 -19.88 14.80
N GLU A 81 -7.90 -18.72 14.42
CA GLU A 81 -8.70 -17.56 14.04
C GLU A 81 -9.56 -17.90 12.82
N GLY A 82 -10.81 -17.39 12.76
CA GLY A 82 -11.86 -17.92 11.89
C GLY A 82 -11.58 -17.91 10.37
N LEU A 83 -10.60 -17.12 9.92
CA LEU A 83 -10.15 -17.01 8.53
C LEU A 83 -8.75 -17.58 8.29
N ALA A 84 -8.07 -18.11 9.31
CA ALA A 84 -6.75 -18.69 9.15
C ALA A 84 -6.84 -19.99 8.35
N ARG A 85 -6.12 -20.06 7.22
CA ARG A 85 -6.02 -21.26 6.37
C ARG A 85 -4.90 -22.21 6.79
N LEU A 86 -3.99 -21.74 7.66
CA LEU A 86 -2.81 -22.47 8.12
C LEU A 86 -2.77 -22.47 9.65
N CYS A 87 -2.67 -23.65 10.26
CA CYS A 87 -2.48 -23.78 11.69
C CYS A 87 -1.05 -23.41 12.07
N ILE A 88 -0.87 -22.31 12.79
CA ILE A 88 0.45 -21.83 13.22
C ILE A 88 1.10 -22.81 14.22
N ALA A 89 0.29 -23.56 14.97
CA ALA A 89 0.80 -24.51 15.98
C ALA A 89 1.39 -25.81 15.39
N CYS A 90 0.86 -26.31 14.27
CA CYS A 90 1.31 -27.60 13.71
C CYS A 90 1.58 -27.59 12.19
N GLY A 91 1.42 -26.45 11.53
CA GLY A 91 1.60 -26.30 10.08
C GLY A 91 0.49 -26.91 9.22
N TYR A 92 -0.62 -27.41 9.78
CA TYR A 92 -1.70 -28.00 8.98
C TYR A 92 -2.42 -26.95 8.12
N ASN A 93 -2.50 -27.20 6.81
CA ASN A 93 -3.20 -26.34 5.86
C ASN A 93 -4.62 -26.89 5.60
N LEU A 94 -5.63 -26.08 5.89
CA LEU A 94 -7.04 -26.44 5.74
C LEU A 94 -7.46 -26.60 4.28
N ASP A 95 -6.84 -25.86 3.35
CA ASP A 95 -7.20 -25.91 1.93
C ASP A 95 -6.69 -27.21 1.28
N THR A 96 -5.49 -27.66 1.67
CA THR A 96 -4.85 -28.84 1.06
C THR A 96 -5.06 -30.13 1.86
N GLY A 97 -5.53 -30.03 3.10
CA GLY A 97 -5.67 -31.18 4.01
C GLY A 97 -4.32 -31.82 4.40
N ARG A 98 -3.21 -31.10 4.20
CA ARG A 98 -1.85 -31.60 4.45
C ARG A 98 -1.13 -30.69 5.43
N ARG A 99 -0.26 -31.25 6.27
CA ARG A 99 0.72 -30.46 7.01
C ARG A 99 1.69 -29.84 6.00
N ALA A 100 1.87 -28.53 6.08
CA ALA A 100 2.98 -27.86 5.44
C ALA A 100 4.24 -28.42 6.09
N GLU A 101 4.84 -29.41 5.44
CA GLU A 101 6.18 -29.86 5.76
C GLU A 101 7.12 -28.73 5.35
N THR A 102 7.26 -27.74 6.22
CA THR A 102 8.43 -26.88 6.19
C THR A 102 9.57 -27.77 6.63
N MET A 103 10.12 -28.56 5.70
CA MET A 103 11.43 -29.14 5.90
C MET A 103 12.38 -27.95 6.05
N VAL A 104 12.73 -27.64 7.29
CA VAL A 104 13.89 -26.79 7.56
C VAL A 104 15.06 -27.62 7.10
N ASN A 105 15.46 -27.43 5.84
CA ASN A 105 16.61 -28.11 5.27
C ASN A 105 17.81 -27.71 6.13
N ALA A 106 18.23 -28.59 7.02
CA ALA A 106 19.33 -28.36 7.96
C ALA A 106 20.67 -28.12 7.24
N SER A 107 20.70 -28.33 5.92
CA SER A 107 21.79 -27.96 5.04
C SER A 107 22.05 -26.45 4.96
N GLY A 108 21.15 -25.59 5.47
CA GLY A 108 21.32 -24.14 5.36
C GLY A 108 21.36 -23.64 3.91
N ALA A 109 21.01 -24.51 2.95
CA ALA A 109 20.70 -24.09 1.60
C ALA A 109 19.42 -23.28 1.74
N ALA A 110 19.56 -21.95 1.70
CA ALA A 110 18.44 -21.05 1.52
C ALA A 110 17.57 -21.69 0.44
N VAL A 111 16.30 -21.95 0.75
CA VAL A 111 15.32 -22.22 -0.30
C VAL A 111 15.41 -20.98 -1.17
N ASP A 112 16.14 -21.11 -2.27
CA ASP A 112 16.18 -20.14 -3.32
C ASP A 112 14.74 -20.18 -3.83
N VAL A 113 13.90 -19.31 -3.25
CA VAL A 113 12.62 -18.96 -3.84
C VAL A 113 13.04 -18.39 -5.17
N THR A 114 13.12 -19.28 -6.16
CA THR A 114 13.71 -18.99 -7.45
C THR A 114 13.04 -17.70 -7.91
N ASP A 115 13.87 -16.74 -8.29
CA ASP A 115 13.43 -15.39 -8.65
C ASP A 115 12.29 -15.45 -9.68
N ASP A 116 12.21 -16.55 -10.45
CA ASP A 116 11.14 -16.93 -11.37
C ASP A 116 9.75 -17.08 -10.72
N SER A 117 9.61 -17.71 -9.55
CA SER A 117 8.33 -17.87 -8.87
C SER A 117 7.80 -16.54 -8.33
N ARG A 118 8.72 -15.68 -7.88
CA ARG A 118 8.43 -14.29 -7.52
C ARG A 118 8.04 -13.49 -8.78
N ARG A 119 8.78 -13.59 -9.88
CA ARG A 119 8.45 -12.95 -11.16
C ARG A 119 7.09 -13.38 -11.71
N GLN A 120 6.73 -14.66 -11.65
CA GLN A 120 5.45 -15.16 -12.17
C GLN A 120 4.25 -14.68 -11.35
N SER A 121 4.34 -14.71 -10.02
CA SER A 121 3.26 -14.17 -9.16
C SER A 121 3.09 -12.66 -9.35
N TRP A 122 4.18 -11.93 -9.58
CA TRP A 122 4.14 -10.49 -9.85
C TRP A 122 3.54 -10.18 -11.22
N ALA A 123 3.87 -10.93 -12.26
CA ALA A 123 3.33 -10.71 -13.61
C ALA A 123 1.80 -10.86 -13.67
N GLY A 124 1.25 -11.85 -12.94
CA GLY A 124 -0.21 -12.06 -12.87
C GLY A 124 -0.95 -10.95 -12.14
N ALA A 125 -0.47 -10.57 -10.95
CA ALA A 125 -1.07 -9.49 -10.16
C ALA A 125 -0.98 -8.14 -10.89
N MET A 126 0.19 -7.85 -11.48
CA MET A 126 0.44 -6.60 -12.18
C MET A 126 -0.45 -6.44 -13.42
N ARG A 127 -0.73 -7.52 -14.16
CA ARG A 127 -1.59 -7.47 -15.35
C ARG A 127 -3.03 -7.08 -14.98
N LYS A 128 -3.57 -7.60 -13.88
CA LYS A 128 -4.95 -7.28 -13.44
C LYS A 128 -5.08 -5.82 -13.01
N ASP A 129 -4.12 -5.33 -12.24
CA ASP A 129 -4.12 -3.94 -11.76
C ASP A 129 -3.95 -2.94 -12.92
N VAL A 130 -3.03 -3.23 -13.84
CA VAL A 130 -2.83 -2.43 -15.05
C VAL A 130 -4.10 -2.40 -15.89
N PHE A 131 -4.73 -3.56 -16.11
CA PHE A 131 -5.96 -3.65 -16.88
C PHE A 131 -7.08 -2.81 -16.25
N ASN A 132 -7.30 -2.93 -14.94
CA ASN A 132 -8.33 -2.16 -14.24
C ASN A 132 -8.08 -0.65 -14.34
N ALA A 133 -6.84 -0.19 -14.18
CA ALA A 133 -6.51 1.23 -14.30
C ALA A 133 -6.72 1.78 -15.72
N ILE A 134 -6.36 1.00 -16.76
CA ILE A 134 -6.62 1.36 -18.16
C ILE A 134 -8.14 1.45 -18.41
N VAL A 135 -8.90 0.46 -17.95
CA VAL A 135 -10.36 0.45 -18.12
C VAL A 135 -11.00 1.67 -17.45
N ILE A 136 -10.63 1.98 -16.22
CA ILE A 136 -11.14 3.17 -15.51
C ILE A 136 -10.79 4.44 -16.30
N PHE A 137 -9.54 4.59 -16.73
CA PHE A 137 -9.10 5.76 -17.50
C PHE A 137 -9.86 5.92 -18.82
N VAL A 138 -10.05 4.84 -19.59
CA VAL A 138 -10.78 4.91 -20.86
C VAL A 138 -12.25 5.25 -20.64
N VAL A 139 -12.89 4.62 -19.66
CA VAL A 139 -14.30 4.87 -19.34
C VAL A 139 -14.52 6.31 -18.87
N THR A 140 -13.66 6.83 -18.00
CA THR A 140 -13.78 8.21 -17.51
C THR A 140 -13.52 9.22 -18.61
N MET A 141 -12.56 8.96 -19.50
CA MET A 141 -12.24 9.83 -20.61
C MET A 141 -13.37 9.88 -21.65
N ILE A 142 -13.95 8.73 -22.01
CA ILE A 142 -15.15 8.66 -22.88
C ILE A 142 -16.34 9.37 -22.21
N GLY A 143 -16.57 9.13 -20.92
CA GLY A 143 -17.65 9.78 -20.18
C GLY A 143 -17.54 11.30 -20.20
N ALA A 144 -16.33 11.84 -20.03
CA ALA A 144 -16.09 13.28 -20.10
C ALA A 144 -16.37 13.85 -21.50
N LEU A 145 -15.93 13.16 -22.56
CA LEU A 145 -16.21 13.56 -23.94
C LEU A 145 -17.72 13.64 -24.22
N VAL A 146 -18.48 12.63 -23.79
CA VAL A 146 -19.93 12.59 -23.99
C VAL A 146 -20.62 13.74 -23.25
N VAL A 147 -20.20 14.04 -22.02
CA VAL A 147 -20.78 15.14 -21.24
C VAL A 147 -20.46 16.49 -21.88
N LEU A 148 -19.22 16.71 -22.32
CA LEU A 148 -18.79 17.97 -22.91
C LEU A 148 -19.44 18.25 -24.26
N GLU A 149 -19.61 17.21 -25.09
CA GLU A 149 -20.35 17.33 -26.35
C GLU A 149 -21.79 17.81 -26.11
N GLY A 150 -22.43 17.32 -25.03
CA GLY A 150 -23.78 17.71 -24.66
C GLY A 150 -23.93 19.12 -24.09
N THR A 151 -22.85 19.72 -23.56
CA THR A 151 -22.92 21.01 -22.84
C THR A 151 -22.30 22.16 -23.62
N GLU A 152 -21.11 21.95 -24.20
CA GLU A 152 -20.28 23.00 -24.82
C GLU A 152 -20.11 22.81 -26.33
N GLY A 153 -20.56 21.67 -26.87
CA GLY A 153 -20.39 21.33 -28.28
C GLY A 153 -18.93 20.97 -28.64
N THR A 154 -18.54 21.23 -29.89
CA THR A 154 -17.22 20.81 -30.42
C THR A 154 -16.04 21.56 -29.81
N ASP A 155 -16.25 22.80 -29.40
CA ASP A 155 -15.17 23.66 -28.89
C ASP A 155 -14.69 23.19 -27.50
N GLY A 156 -15.62 22.74 -26.65
CA GLY A 156 -15.30 22.13 -25.36
C GLY A 156 -14.52 20.82 -25.50
N VAL A 157 -14.88 19.99 -26.48
CA VAL A 157 -14.19 18.73 -26.78
C VAL A 157 -12.74 18.96 -27.22
N ILE A 158 -12.50 19.91 -28.13
CA ILE A 158 -11.14 20.24 -28.59
C ILE A 158 -10.31 20.76 -27.43
N THR A 159 -10.87 21.66 -26.63
CA THR A 159 -10.20 22.23 -25.46
C THR A 159 -9.82 21.16 -24.45
N TYR A 160 -10.72 20.22 -24.16
CA TYR A 160 -10.48 19.09 -23.27
C TYR A 160 -9.38 18.15 -23.80
N LEU A 161 -9.38 17.82 -25.10
CA LEU A 161 -8.37 16.97 -25.72
C LEU A 161 -6.95 17.55 -25.65
N VAL A 162 -6.80 18.88 -25.58
CA VAL A 162 -5.50 19.53 -25.44
C VAL A 162 -5.09 19.69 -23.98
N ILE A 163 -6.02 20.11 -23.11
CA ILE A 163 -5.71 20.41 -21.71
C ILE A 163 -5.45 19.13 -20.91
N VAL A 164 -6.24 18.08 -21.11
CA VAL A 164 -6.20 16.88 -20.27
C VAL A 164 -4.87 16.12 -20.37
N PRO A 165 -4.29 15.84 -21.55
CA PRO A 165 -2.98 15.20 -21.63
C PRO A 165 -1.88 16.03 -20.95
N LEU A 166 -1.97 17.36 -21.06
CA LEU A 166 -1.01 18.27 -20.46
C LEU A 166 -1.14 18.30 -18.93
N GLU A 167 -2.38 18.29 -18.43
CA GLU A 167 -2.69 18.18 -17.00
C GLU A 167 -2.25 16.83 -16.42
N ILE A 168 -2.52 15.73 -17.11
CA ILE A 168 -2.06 14.39 -16.73
C ILE A 168 -0.52 14.36 -16.70
N GLY A 169 0.14 14.90 -17.72
CA GLY A 169 1.60 14.96 -17.79
C GLY A 169 2.22 15.75 -16.63
N LEU A 170 1.69 16.94 -16.33
CA LEU A 170 2.15 17.76 -15.21
C LEU A 170 1.88 17.10 -13.85
N THR A 171 0.72 16.47 -13.70
CA THR A 171 0.36 15.78 -12.45
C THR A 171 1.25 14.57 -12.21
N ILE A 172 1.52 13.77 -13.25
CA ILE A 172 2.46 12.65 -13.18
C ILE A 172 3.85 13.17 -12.81
N ALA A 173 4.33 14.26 -13.40
CA ALA A 173 5.62 14.86 -13.08
C ALA A 173 5.69 15.37 -11.63
N ALA A 174 4.65 16.04 -11.15
CA ALA A 174 4.57 16.55 -9.79
C ALA A 174 4.60 15.41 -8.76
N ILE A 175 3.81 14.37 -9.00
CA ILE A 175 3.76 13.21 -8.12
C ILE A 175 5.06 12.41 -8.21
N PHE A 176 5.71 12.39 -9.38
CA PHE A 176 7.05 11.81 -9.51
C PHE A 176 8.07 12.53 -8.62
N ILE A 177 8.05 13.87 -8.60
CA ILE A 177 8.92 14.67 -7.71
C ILE A 177 8.59 14.37 -6.24
N CYS A 178 7.31 14.33 -5.86
CA CYS A 178 6.90 13.95 -4.50
C CYS A 178 7.32 12.52 -4.14
N ALA A 179 7.20 11.57 -5.07
CA ALA A 179 7.59 10.19 -4.90
C ALA A 179 9.10 10.03 -4.77
N LEU A 180 9.90 10.83 -5.48
CA LEU A 180 11.36 10.84 -5.28
C LEU A 180 11.75 11.31 -3.88
N MET A 181 10.95 12.19 -3.26
CA MET A 181 11.19 12.61 -1.88
C MET A 181 10.77 11.53 -0.86
N TRP A 182 9.66 10.82 -1.09
CA TRP A 182 9.00 10.02 -0.05
C TRP A 182 8.96 8.50 -0.29
N LEU A 183 8.98 8.03 -1.54
CA LEU A 183 8.88 6.61 -1.87
C LEU A 183 10.25 5.95 -2.03
N SER A 184 10.44 4.87 -1.26
CA SER A 184 11.58 3.97 -1.40
C SER A 184 11.65 3.39 -2.84
N PRO A 185 12.84 3.29 -3.46
CA PRO A 185 13.04 2.95 -4.89
C PRO A 185 12.63 1.52 -5.33
N GLY A 186 11.78 0.82 -4.57
CA GLY A 186 11.42 -0.59 -4.80
C GLY A 186 10.13 -0.85 -5.59
N ARG A 187 9.27 0.16 -5.85
CA ARG A 187 8.00 -0.04 -6.57
C ARG A 187 8.15 0.24 -8.09
N PRO A 188 7.53 -0.56 -8.97
CA PRO A 188 7.60 -0.35 -10.42
C PRO A 188 6.86 0.92 -10.85
N TRP A 189 7.61 1.89 -11.35
CA TRP A 189 7.15 3.25 -11.72
C TRP A 189 5.95 3.30 -12.67
N LEU A 190 5.84 2.32 -13.57
CA LEU A 190 4.82 2.29 -14.60
C LEU A 190 3.43 1.94 -14.03
N LEU A 191 3.38 1.16 -12.95
CA LEU A 191 2.12 0.84 -12.27
C LEU A 191 1.59 2.04 -11.49
N THR A 192 2.49 2.77 -10.82
CA THR A 192 2.11 3.96 -10.04
C THR A 192 1.64 5.09 -10.96
N SER A 193 2.32 5.36 -12.08
CA SER A 193 1.89 6.38 -13.04
C SER A 193 0.52 6.09 -13.65
N LEU A 194 0.24 4.82 -13.96
CA LEU A 194 -1.04 4.41 -14.52
C LEU A 194 -2.19 4.53 -13.51
N ARG A 195 -1.98 4.13 -12.24
CA ARG A 195 -2.96 4.32 -11.16
C ARG A 195 -3.26 5.82 -10.96
N LEU A 196 -2.23 6.67 -11.03
CA LEU A 196 -2.39 8.12 -10.93
C LEU A 196 -3.20 8.71 -12.08
N ALA A 197 -2.94 8.29 -13.32
CA ALA A 197 -3.73 8.74 -14.47
C ALA A 197 -5.21 8.36 -14.34
N ALA A 198 -5.52 7.16 -13.82
CA ALA A 198 -6.88 6.74 -13.51
C ALA A 198 -7.54 7.63 -12.44
N VAL A 199 -6.82 7.97 -11.36
CA VAL A 199 -7.33 8.88 -10.31
C VAL A 199 -7.59 10.28 -10.88
N VAL A 200 -6.64 10.86 -11.60
CA VAL A 200 -6.77 12.22 -12.16
C VAL A 200 -7.95 12.30 -13.12
N SER A 201 -8.08 11.36 -14.06
CA SER A 201 -9.21 11.33 -15.00
C SER A 201 -10.57 11.17 -14.30
N THR A 202 -10.63 10.35 -13.26
CA THR A 202 -11.85 10.18 -12.45
C THR A 202 -12.23 11.48 -11.73
N VAL A 203 -11.24 12.17 -11.15
CA VAL A 203 -11.46 13.47 -10.49
C VAL A 203 -11.91 14.53 -11.49
N SER A 204 -11.31 14.58 -12.69
CA SER A 204 -11.71 15.54 -13.73
C SER A 204 -13.15 15.28 -14.22
N LEU A 205 -13.54 14.03 -14.41
CA LEU A 205 -14.95 13.70 -14.72
C LEU A 205 -15.89 14.13 -13.59
N ALA A 206 -15.53 13.85 -12.34
CA ALA A 206 -16.33 14.25 -11.19
C ALA A 206 -16.43 15.78 -11.08
N GLN A 207 -15.37 16.53 -11.35
CA GLN A 207 -15.40 17.99 -11.38
C GLN A 207 -16.37 18.52 -12.44
N ILE A 208 -16.39 17.94 -13.64
CA ILE A 208 -17.34 18.31 -14.70
C ILE A 208 -18.78 18.06 -14.21
N LEU A 209 -19.06 16.87 -13.65
CA LEU A 209 -20.39 16.53 -13.15
C LEU A 209 -20.84 17.40 -11.97
N ILE A 210 -19.94 17.71 -11.03
CA ILE A 210 -20.24 18.57 -9.88
C ILE A 210 -20.44 20.01 -10.35
N GLY A 211 -19.67 20.48 -11.34
CA GLY A 211 -19.82 21.81 -11.94
C GLY A 211 -21.17 22.01 -12.62
N LEU A 212 -21.78 20.96 -13.15
CA LEU A 212 -23.15 21.00 -13.68
C LEU A 212 -24.21 21.16 -12.57
N ALA A 213 -23.95 20.62 -11.38
CA ALA A 213 -24.89 20.64 -10.26
C ALA A 213 -24.76 21.86 -9.36
N LEU A 214 -23.54 22.42 -9.20
CA LEU A 214 -23.24 23.49 -8.25
C LEU A 214 -22.60 24.69 -8.97
N PRO A 215 -23.20 25.90 -8.89
CA PRO A 215 -22.65 27.08 -9.56
C PRO A 215 -21.44 27.70 -8.85
N SER A 216 -21.11 27.23 -7.64
CA SER A 216 -20.08 27.84 -6.79
C SER A 216 -18.74 27.11 -6.90
N PHE A 217 -17.75 27.77 -7.49
CA PHE A 217 -16.37 27.28 -7.63
C PHE A 217 -15.75 26.75 -6.33
N PHE A 218 -16.07 27.39 -5.19
CA PHE A 218 -15.53 26.98 -3.89
C PHE A 218 -15.93 25.55 -3.51
N PHE A 219 -17.21 25.19 -3.68
CA PHE A 219 -17.69 23.86 -3.36
C PHE A 219 -17.16 22.80 -4.33
N ILE A 220 -17.02 23.15 -5.62
CA ILE A 220 -16.39 22.28 -6.62
C ILE A 220 -14.95 21.98 -6.23
N ALA A 221 -14.17 23.01 -5.89
CA ALA A 221 -12.77 22.86 -5.51
C ALA A 221 -12.60 22.02 -4.23
N LEU A 222 -13.44 22.27 -3.21
CA LEU A 222 -13.40 21.53 -1.95
C LEU A 222 -13.81 20.07 -2.14
N ALA A 223 -14.93 19.80 -2.83
CA ALA A 223 -15.38 18.45 -3.12
C ALA A 223 -14.34 17.68 -3.95
N SER A 224 -13.73 18.34 -4.93
CA SER A 224 -12.65 17.78 -5.72
C SER A 224 -11.42 17.46 -4.89
N LEU A 225 -11.03 18.32 -3.95
CA LEU A 225 -9.88 18.09 -3.09
C LEU A 225 -10.10 16.86 -2.20
N VAL A 226 -11.26 16.76 -1.58
CA VAL A 226 -11.63 15.61 -0.73
C VAL A 226 -11.68 14.32 -1.55
N LEU A 227 -12.32 14.35 -2.73
CA LEU A 227 -12.40 13.20 -3.62
C LEU A 227 -11.01 12.76 -4.10
N GLN A 228 -10.16 13.71 -4.48
CA GLN A 228 -8.81 13.43 -4.94
C GLN A 228 -7.95 12.84 -3.82
N ALA A 229 -8.01 13.38 -2.61
CA ALA A 229 -7.28 12.84 -1.46
C ALA A 229 -7.75 11.42 -1.11
N ALA A 230 -9.07 11.16 -1.12
CA ALA A 230 -9.63 9.84 -0.85
C ALA A 230 -9.20 8.80 -1.90
N LEU A 231 -9.25 9.15 -3.18
CA LEU A 231 -8.82 8.28 -4.28
C LEU A 231 -7.32 8.02 -4.26
N LEU A 232 -6.50 9.03 -3.94
CA LEU A 232 -5.04 8.88 -3.80
C LEU A 232 -4.69 7.97 -2.63
N ALA A 233 -5.31 8.15 -1.46
CA ALA A 233 -5.11 7.30 -0.30
C ALA A 233 -5.46 5.83 -0.61
N TRP A 234 -6.59 5.61 -1.30
CA TRP A 234 -7.02 4.27 -1.70
C TRP A 234 -6.11 3.64 -2.77
N ALA A 235 -5.74 4.39 -3.81
CA ALA A 235 -5.01 3.85 -4.96
C ALA A 235 -3.52 3.61 -4.69
N LEU A 236 -2.90 4.45 -3.85
CA LEU A 236 -1.47 4.38 -3.53
C LEU A 236 -1.17 3.69 -2.18
N GLU A 237 -2.21 3.39 -1.40
CA GLU A 237 -2.11 2.85 -0.03
C GLU A 237 -1.26 3.76 0.89
N ILE A 238 -1.35 5.07 0.69
CA ILE A 238 -0.66 6.08 1.51
C ILE A 238 -1.57 6.58 2.63
N GLU A 239 -0.96 7.15 3.67
CA GLU A 239 -1.72 7.77 4.76
C GLU A 239 -2.55 8.95 4.24
N PHE A 240 -3.73 9.15 4.81
CA PHE A 240 -4.66 10.19 4.33
C PHE A 240 -4.07 11.60 4.42
N GLY A 241 -3.25 11.89 5.43
CA GLY A 241 -2.57 13.18 5.56
C GLY A 241 -1.59 13.47 4.41
N GLU A 242 -0.85 12.46 3.98
CA GLU A 242 0.04 12.53 2.83
C GLU A 242 -0.73 12.73 1.53
N ALA A 243 -1.86 12.01 1.37
CA ALA A 243 -2.73 12.13 0.22
C ALA A 243 -3.34 13.54 0.07
N ILE A 244 -3.73 14.18 1.17
CA ILE A 244 -4.20 15.58 1.17
C ILE A 244 -3.12 16.52 0.65
N LEU A 245 -1.89 16.38 1.14
CA LEU A 245 -0.78 17.25 0.73
C LEU A 245 -0.51 17.12 -0.78
N VAL A 246 -0.49 15.90 -1.30
CA VAL A 246 -0.34 15.65 -2.75
C VAL A 246 -1.52 16.22 -3.54
N ALA A 247 -2.75 16.09 -3.03
CA ALA A 247 -3.93 16.68 -3.66
C ALA A 247 -3.86 18.21 -3.72
N ILE A 248 -3.43 18.88 -2.64
CA ILE A 248 -3.22 20.33 -2.59
C ILE A 248 -2.19 20.76 -3.63
N ILE A 249 -1.03 20.10 -3.68
CA ILE A 249 0.02 20.41 -4.67
C ILE A 249 -0.53 20.29 -6.09
N THR A 250 -1.29 19.22 -6.36
CA THR A 250 -1.89 19.00 -7.68
C THR A 250 -2.87 20.11 -8.04
N ILE A 251 -3.71 20.54 -7.10
CA ILE A 251 -4.66 21.64 -7.31
C ILE A 251 -3.92 22.96 -7.59
N ILE A 252 -2.87 23.27 -6.83
CA ILE A 252 -2.03 24.47 -7.07
C ILE A 252 -1.47 24.45 -8.49
N ILE A 253 -0.96 23.30 -8.94
CA ILE A 253 -0.44 23.12 -10.29
C ILE A 253 -1.53 23.35 -11.36
N LYS A 254 -2.74 22.81 -11.16
CA LYS A 254 -3.88 23.04 -12.06
C LYS A 254 -4.24 24.53 -12.13
N ILE A 255 -4.25 25.23 -10.99
CA ILE A 255 -4.53 26.68 -10.94
C ILE A 255 -3.47 27.46 -11.71
N ILE A 256 -2.18 27.17 -11.49
CA ILE A 256 -1.07 27.82 -12.21
C ILE A 256 -1.21 27.58 -13.71
N LEU A 257 -1.52 26.35 -14.12
CA LEU A 257 -1.71 25.99 -15.53
C LEU A 257 -2.86 26.79 -16.15
N ALA A 258 -4.01 26.83 -15.47
CA ALA A 258 -5.19 27.56 -15.93
C ALA A 258 -4.90 29.06 -16.09
N ILE A 259 -4.22 29.67 -15.12
CA ILE A 259 -3.80 31.09 -15.19
C ILE A 259 -2.84 31.32 -16.36
N THR A 260 -1.87 30.43 -16.55
CA THR A 260 -0.88 30.54 -17.63
C THR A 260 -1.54 30.43 -19.00
N LEU A 261 -2.43 29.47 -19.18
CA LEU A 261 -3.20 29.30 -20.43
C LEU A 261 -4.11 30.50 -20.67
N ALA A 262 -4.84 30.97 -19.66
CA ALA A 262 -5.68 32.16 -19.77
C ALA A 262 -4.86 33.41 -20.16
N SER A 263 -3.69 33.59 -19.57
CA SER A 263 -2.78 34.71 -19.90
C SER A 263 -2.28 34.62 -21.34
N LEU A 264 -1.92 33.43 -21.80
CA LEU A 264 -1.45 33.19 -23.17
C LEU A 264 -2.56 33.45 -24.20
N VAL A 265 -3.79 33.03 -23.91
CA VAL A 265 -4.97 33.33 -24.74
C VAL A 265 -5.23 34.84 -24.78
N LEU A 266 -5.23 35.53 -23.64
CA LEU A 266 -5.45 36.97 -23.56
C LEU A 266 -4.39 37.77 -24.33
N SER A 267 -3.14 37.31 -24.36
CA SER A 267 -2.06 37.99 -25.11
C SER A 267 -2.19 37.91 -26.64
N ARG A 268 -3.10 37.06 -27.15
CA ARG A 268 -3.34 36.89 -28.59
C ARG A 268 -4.49 37.73 -29.13
N PHE A 269 -5.30 38.31 -28.24
CA PHE A 269 -6.38 39.25 -28.56
C PHE A 269 -5.88 40.70 -28.46
#